data_AF-A0A5D4JDY6-F1
#
_entry.id   AF-A0A5D4JDY6-F1
#
_cell.length_a   1.000
_cell.length_b   1.000
_cell.length_c   1.000
_cell.angle_alpha   90.00
_cell.angle_beta   90.00
_cell.angle_gamma   90.00
#
_symmetry.space_group_name_H-M   'P 1'
#
loop_
_entity.id
_entity.type
_entity.pdbx_description
1 polymer ?
#
loop_
_entity_poly.entity_id
_entity_poly.type
_entity_poly.pdbx_seq_one_letter_code
_entity_poly.pdbx_strand_id
1 'polypeptide(L)' 'MWDTRFEELLRGHLPYLGAAEPLDADLSLRDVGLDSMAMVELLSSIESSYDVRFADEAMSMRNFETPARLWATLESVRA' A
#
# COMPACT_ATOMS: atom_id res chain seq x y z
N MET A 1 -2.35 11.06 -7.60
CA MET A 1 -0.88 11.13 -7.44
C MET A 1 -0.62 10.94 -5.95
N TRP A 2 0.12 9.91 -5.56
CA TRP A 2 0.44 9.65 -4.15
C TRP A 2 1.63 10.51 -3.69
N ASP A 3 1.81 10.59 -2.37
CA ASP A 3 2.94 11.30 -1.79
C ASP A 3 4.16 10.38 -1.58
N THR A 4 5.29 11.01 -1.28
CA THR A 4 6.57 10.31 -1.05
C THR A 4 6.51 9.37 0.14
N ARG A 5 5.76 9.71 1.19
CA ARG A 5 5.68 8.90 2.41
C ARG A 5 4.97 7.59 2.15
N PHE A 6 3.89 7.61 1.38
CA PHE A 6 3.18 6.41 0.96
C PHE A 6 4.09 5.49 0.15
N GLU A 7 4.83 6.05 -0.81
CA GLU A 7 5.77 5.27 -1.61
C GLU A 7 6.87 4.64 -0.75
N GLU A 8 7.48 5.40 0.17
CA GLU A 8 8.50 4.88 1.09
C GLU A 8 7.98 3.72 1.95
N LEU A 9 6.78 3.88 2.53
CA LEU A 9 6.13 2.82 3.30
C LEU A 9 5.91 1.58 2.44
N LEU A 10 5.30 1.76 1.26
CA LEU A 10 4.99 0.65 0.37
C LEU A 10 6.26 -0.10 -0.05
N ARG A 11 7.30 0.60 -0.48
CA ARG A 11 8.59 0.01 -0.88
C ARG A 11 9.26 -0.77 0.25
N GLY A 12 9.06 -0.37 1.51
CA GLY A 12 9.55 -1.11 2.68
C GLY A 12 8.97 -2.54 2.79
N HIS A 13 7.80 -2.79 2.17
CA HIS A 13 7.11 -4.08 2.17
C HIS A 13 7.16 -4.81 0.81
N LEU A 14 7.95 -4.30 -0.15
CA LEU A 14 8.08 -4.88 -1.50
C LEU A 14 9.49 -5.41 -1.75
N PRO A 15 9.83 -6.62 -1.25
CA PRO A 15 11.19 -7.16 -1.31
C PRO A 15 11.69 -7.43 -2.74
N TYR A 16 10.78 -7.58 -3.70
CA TYR A 16 11.15 -7.85 -5.10
C TYR A 16 11.12 -6.61 -5.99
N LEU A 17 10.73 -5.44 -5.47
CA LEU A 17 10.82 -4.17 -6.20
C LEU A 17 12.22 -3.58 -6.02
N GLY A 18 12.96 -3.39 -7.11
CA GLY A 18 14.31 -2.82 -7.03
C GLY A 18 14.29 -1.39 -6.48
N ALA A 19 15.30 -0.97 -5.71
CA ALA A 19 15.34 0.38 -5.13
C ALA A 19 15.31 1.53 -6.16
N ALA A 20 15.80 1.27 -7.38
CA ALA A 20 15.79 2.21 -8.50
C ALA A 20 14.59 2.02 -9.44
N GLU A 21 13.77 1.00 -9.22
CA GLU A 21 12.64 0.66 -10.08
C GLU A 21 11.44 1.56 -9.77
N PRO A 22 10.82 2.20 -10.76
CA PRO A 22 9.67 3.07 -10.52
C PRO A 22 8.49 2.24 -9.99
N LEU A 23 7.78 2.79 -9.00
CA LEU A 23 6.54 2.20 -8.52
C LEU A 23 5.40 2.56 -9.49
N ASP A 24 5.06 1.66 -10.40
CA ASP A 24 3.96 1.89 -11.35
C ASP A 24 2.59 1.82 -10.64
N ALA A 25 1.67 2.69 -11.04
CA ALA A 25 0.30 2.75 -10.53
C ALA A 25 -0.46 1.43 -10.71
N ASP A 26 -0.17 0.72 -11.80
CA ASP A 26 -0.81 -0.54 -12.19
C ASP A 26 0.05 -1.77 -11.84
N LEU A 27 1.17 -1.57 -11.13
CA LEU A 27 2.04 -2.66 -10.68
C LEU A 27 1.28 -3.61 -9.76
N SER A 28 1.37 -4.91 -10.02
CA SER A 28 0.85 -5.93 -9.12
C SER A 28 1.71 -6.01 -7.86
N LEU A 29 1.19 -5.51 -6.73
CA LEU A 29 1.90 -5.54 -5.45
C LEU A 29 2.26 -6.97 -5.01
N ARG A 30 1.41 -7.94 -5.38
CA ARG A 30 1.63 -9.36 -5.07
C ARG A 30 2.80 -9.93 -5.85
N ASP A 31 2.97 -9.53 -7.11
CA ASP A 31 4.08 -10.00 -7.95
C ASP A 31 5.43 -9.47 -7.44
N VAL A 32 5.42 -8.30 -6.79
CA VAL A 32 6.60 -7.71 -6.14
C VAL A 32 6.76 -8.04 -4.66
N GLY A 33 6.01 -9.01 -4.17
CA GLY A 33 6.26 -9.67 -2.88
C GLY A 33 5.37 -9.25 -1.72
N LEU A 34 4.30 -8.48 -1.96
CA LEU A 34 3.31 -8.18 -0.94
C LEU A 34 2.46 -9.44 -0.65
N ASP A 35 2.76 -10.08 0.48
CA ASP A 35 2.00 -11.23 0.99
C ASP A 35 0.95 -10.81 2.05
N SER A 36 0.20 -11.78 2.60
CA SER A 36 -0.84 -11.52 3.59
C SER A 36 -0.31 -10.92 4.90
N MET A 37 0.92 -11.25 5.32
CA MET A 37 1.50 -10.73 6.56
C MET A 37 2.03 -9.31 6.33
N ALA A 38 2.80 -9.11 5.26
CA ALA A 38 3.30 -7.81 4.83
C ALA A 38 2.15 -6.81 4.59
N MET A 39 1.00 -7.29 4.09
CA MET A 39 -0.21 -6.47 3.94
C MET A 39 -0.73 -5.93 5.27
N VAL A 40 -0.78 -6.76 6.31
CA VAL A 40 -1.25 -6.35 7.65
C VAL A 40 -0.25 -5.36 8.29
N GLU A 41 1.04 -5.61 8.14
CA GLU A 41 2.09 -4.69 8.62
C GLU A 41 2.07 -3.34 7.89
N LEU A 42 1.92 -3.37 6.56
CA LEU A 42 1.77 -2.18 5.73
C LEU A 42 0.54 -1.38 6.14
N LEU A 43 -0.60 -2.06 6.34
CA LEU A 43 -1.84 -1.43 6.79
C LEU A 43 -1.62 -0.71 8.12
N SER A 44 -1.05 -1.39 9.11
CA SER A 44 -0.77 -0.81 10.42
C SER A 44 0.18 0.40 10.32
N SER A 45 1.19 0.31 9.44
CA SER A 45 2.15 1.38 9.21
C SER A 45 1.52 2.61 8.55
N ILE A 46 0.58 2.41 7.62
CA ILE A 46 -0.22 3.48 6.99
C ILE A 46 -1.14 4.11 8.03
N GLU A 47 -1.91 3.32 8.78
CA GLU A 47 -2.81 3.83 9.83
C GLU A 47 -2.09 4.71 10.83
N SER A 48 -0.95 4.24 11.36
CA SER A 48 -0.14 5.01 12.28
C SER A 48 0.50 6.24 11.61
N SER A 49 0.80 6.18 10.32
CA SER A 49 1.48 7.27 9.61
C SER A 49 0.55 8.41 9.23
N TYR A 50 -0.68 8.08 8.83
CA TYR A 50 -1.68 9.03 8.35
C TYR A 50 -2.75 9.34 9.39
N ASP A 51 -2.67 8.75 10.60
CA ASP A 51 -3.67 8.86 11.67
C ASP A 51 -5.07 8.48 11.20
N VAL A 52 -5.16 7.37 10.46
CA VAL A 52 -6.40 6.82 9.89
C VAL A 52 -6.69 5.44 10.44
N ARG A 53 -7.94 4.97 10.25
CA ARG A 53 -8.33 3.58 10.52
C ARG A 53 -9.06 3.00 9.34
N PHE A 54 -8.60 1.87 8.83
CA PHE A 54 -9.26 1.13 7.77
C PHE A 54 -10.33 0.22 8.36
N ALA A 55 -11.50 0.17 7.71
CA ALA A 55 -12.52 -0.81 8.03
C ALA A 55 -12.11 -2.22 7.55
N ASP A 56 -12.72 -3.27 8.10
CA ASP A 56 -12.49 -4.66 7.65
C ASP A 56 -12.68 -4.84 6.12
N GLU A 57 -13.60 -4.08 5.53
CA GLU A 57 -13.87 -4.06 4.10
C GLU A 57 -12.66 -3.55 3.28
N ALA A 58 -11.89 -2.63 3.85
CA ALA A 58 -10.68 -2.10 3.23
C ALA A 58 -9.51 -3.10 3.30
N MET A 59 -9.55 -4.08 4.22
CA MET A 59 -8.58 -5.19 4.32
C MET A 59 -8.73 -6.24 3.20
N SER A 60 -9.61 -6.00 2.22
CA SER A 60 -9.74 -6.89 1.06
C SER A 60 -8.47 -6.89 0.21
N MET A 61 -7.96 -8.08 -0.15
CA MET A 61 -6.84 -8.24 -1.08
C MET A 61 -6.99 -7.46 -2.39
N ARG A 62 -8.21 -7.15 -2.84
CA ARG A 62 -8.45 -6.34 -4.04
C ARG A 62 -7.97 -4.90 -3.90
N ASN A 63 -7.96 -4.33 -2.69
CA ASN A 63 -7.48 -2.98 -2.45
C ASN A 63 -5.95 -2.90 -2.45
N PHE A 64 -5.29 -4.04 -2.24
CA PHE A 64 -3.84 -4.22 -2.28
C PHE A 64 -3.37 -4.83 -3.59
N GLU A 65 -4.19 -4.78 -4.65
CA GLU A 65 -3.81 -5.31 -5.96
C GLU A 65 -2.74 -4.42 -6.61
N THR A 66 -2.91 -3.10 -6.52
CA THR A 66 -1.99 -2.11 -7.10
C THR A 66 -1.78 -0.89 -6.20
N PRO A 67 -0.66 -0.15 -6.32
CA PRO A 67 -0.41 1.06 -5.56
C PRO A 67 -1.52 2.11 -5.71
N ALA A 68 -2.05 2.28 -6.93
CA ALA A 68 -3.09 3.27 -7.19
C ALA A 68 -4.40 2.96 -6.44
N ARG A 69 -4.79 1.67 -6.36
CA ARG A 69 -5.97 1.24 -5.60
C ARG A 69 -5.80 1.43 -4.11
N LEU A 70 -4.63 1.06 -3.58
CA LEU A 70 -4.34 1.23 -2.16
C LEU A 70 -4.36 2.71 -1.79
N TRP A 71 -3.74 3.56 -2.60
CA TRP A 71 -3.77 5.00 -2.42
C TRP A 71 -5.19 5.55 -2.47
N ALA A 72 -6.00 5.19 -3.46
CA ALA A 72 -7.40 5.63 -3.56
C ALA A 72 -8.23 5.19 -2.33
N THR A 73 -7.95 4.00 -1.79
CA THR A 73 -8.59 3.52 -0.56
C THR A 73 -8.20 4.41 0.62
N LEU A 74 -6.91 4.72 0.78
CA LEU A 74 -6.43 5.67 1.80
C LEU A 74 -7.08 7.07 1.64
N GLU A 75 -7.21 7.56 0.39
CA GLU A 75 -7.88 8.85 0.13
C GLU A 75 -9.34 8.85 0.57
N SER A 76 -10.04 7.72 0.46
CA SER A 76 -11.43 7.61 0.87
C SER A 76 -11.62 7.60 2.40
N VAL A 77 -10.62 7.12 3.15
CA VAL A 77 -10.66 7.02 4.61
C VAL A 77 -10.27 8.33 5.30
N ARG A 78 -9.39 9.11 4.67
CA ARG A 78 -8.93 10.41 5.20
C ARG A 78 -9.89 11.58 4.97
N ALA A 79 -10.93 11.38 4.16
CA ALA A 79 -11.91 12.40 3.77
C ALA A 79 -12.98 12.61 4.84
#